data_AF-A0A3M6AIG9-F1
#
_entry.id   AF-A0A3M6AIG9-F1
#
_cell.length_a   1.000
_cell.length_b   1.000
_cell.length_c   1.000
_cell.angle_alpha   90.00
_cell.angle_beta   90.00
_cell.angle_gamma   90.00
#
_symmetry.space_group_name_H-M   'P 1'
#
loop_
_entity.id
_entity.type
_entity.pdbx_description
1 polymer ?
#
loop_
_entity_poly.entity_id
_entity_poly.type
_entity_poly.pdbx_seq_one_letter_code
_entity_poly.pdbx_strand_id
1 'polypeptide(L)'
;MAANIEESRSARFALRCAAWAERWFPDSWVFAALAVVIVTLATLAIGARPAEAAKAFGDGFWSLIPFTMQMAFVVIGGYVVASSPPAVRLIDRLALVPRNGRSAVAWVALISMLASLLNWGLSLV
;
A
#
# COMPACT_ATOMS: atom_id res chain seq x y z
N MET A 1 17.22 28.11 7.58
CA MET A 1 15.81 27.90 7.99
C MET A 1 15.32 26.48 7.64
N ALA A 2 16.11 25.45 7.97
CA ALA A 2 15.76 24.03 7.77
C ALA A 2 15.82 23.23 9.08
N ALA A 3 16.48 23.76 10.11
CA ALA A 3 16.73 23.09 11.39
C ALA A 3 15.52 23.01 12.35
N ASN A 4 14.35 23.53 12.00
CA ASN A 4 13.20 23.64 12.92
C ASN A 4 12.02 22.71 12.56
N ILE A 5 12.14 21.92 11.48
CA ILE A 5 11.05 21.00 11.06
C ILE A 5 11.14 19.67 11.84
N GLU A 6 12.36 19.23 12.19
CA GLU A 6 12.60 18.03 13.00
C GLU A 6 12.10 18.15 14.45
N GLU A 7 11.92 19.36 14.98
CA GLU A 7 11.47 19.59 16.37
C GLU A 7 9.94 19.65 16.54
N SER A 8 9.17 19.69 15.45
CA SER A 8 7.71 19.74 15.53
C SER A 8 7.16 18.52 16.26
N ARG A 9 6.24 18.73 17.21
CA ARG A 9 5.58 17.65 17.97
C ARG A 9 4.93 16.62 17.04
N SER A 10 4.42 17.05 15.88
CA SER A 10 3.83 16.19 14.87
C SER A 10 4.87 15.29 14.17
N ALA A 11 6.05 15.81 13.85
CA ALA A 11 7.13 15.04 13.23
C ALA A 11 7.62 13.93 14.17
N ARG A 12 7.85 14.27 15.45
CA ARG A 12 8.22 13.28 16.46
C ARG A 12 7.15 12.22 16.69
N PHE A 13 5.87 12.60 16.64
CA PHE A 13 4.77 11.65 16.74
C PHE A 13 4.76 10.70 15.54
N ALA A 14 4.83 11.23 14.32
CA ALA A 14 4.87 10.43 13.10
C ALA A 14 6.05 9.44 13.09
N LEU A 15 7.25 9.90 13.45
CA LEU A 15 8.44 9.06 13.55
C LEU A 15 8.32 7.97 14.62
N ARG A 16 7.68 8.27 15.76
CA ARG A 16 7.41 7.26 16.80
C ARG A 16 6.42 6.20 16.33
N CYS A 17 5.37 6.59 15.62
CA CYS A 17 4.42 5.66 15.04
C CYS A 17 5.09 4.76 13.98
N ALA A 18 5.91 5.34 13.11
CA ALA A 18 6.67 4.60 12.10
C ALA A 18 7.63 3.60 12.76
N ALA A 19 8.45 4.04 13.72
CA ALA A 19 9.39 3.17 14.43
C ALA A 19 8.69 2.04 15.22
N TRP A 20 7.50 2.30 15.77
CA TRP A 20 6.70 1.26 16.40
C TRP A 20 6.18 0.25 15.37
N ALA A 21 5.63 0.73 14.25
CA ALA A 21 5.13 -0.12 13.18
C ALA A 21 6.26 -0.99 12.60
N GLU A 22 7.38 -0.40 12.19
CA GLU A 22 8.54 -1.13 11.63
C GLU A 22 9.09 -2.19 12.60
N ARG A 23 9.04 -1.94 13.91
CA ARG A 23 9.53 -2.89 14.91
C ARG A 23 8.61 -4.10 15.09
N TRP A 24 7.32 -3.94 14.89
CA TRP A 24 6.32 -4.97 15.19
C TRP A 24 5.69 -5.60 13.96
N PHE A 25 5.78 -4.96 12.79
CA PHE A 25 5.15 -5.43 11.57
C PHE A 25 5.98 -6.59 10.99
N PRO A 26 5.49 -7.84 11.06
CA PRO A 26 6.19 -8.98 10.50
C PRO A 26 6.26 -8.87 8.99
N ASP A 27 7.26 -9.51 8.40
CA ASP A 27 7.32 -9.65 6.95
C ASP A 27 6.05 -10.36 6.43
N SER A 28 5.55 -9.90 5.28
CA SER A 28 4.34 -10.45 4.65
C SER A 28 4.41 -11.95 4.38
N TRP A 29 5.60 -12.49 4.11
CA TRP A 29 5.84 -13.91 3.94
C TRP A 29 5.54 -14.70 5.22
N VAL A 30 5.84 -14.15 6.40
CA VAL A 30 5.58 -14.81 7.68
C VAL A 30 4.08 -15.05 7.87
N PHE A 31 3.25 -14.06 7.54
CA PHE A 31 1.79 -14.22 7.58
C PHE A 31 1.30 -15.28 6.60
N ALA A 32 1.84 -15.31 5.38
CA ALA A 32 1.49 -16.32 4.40
C ALA A 32 1.85 -17.74 4.88
N ALA A 33 3.06 -17.93 5.41
CA ALA A 33 3.52 -19.21 5.96
C ALA A 33 2.65 -19.66 7.15
N LEU A 34 2.37 -18.75 8.09
CA LEU A 34 1.48 -19.03 9.23
C LEU A 34 0.07 -19.40 8.78
N ALA A 35 -0.49 -18.69 7.80
CA ALA A 35 -1.81 -19.00 7.26
C ALA A 35 -1.86 -20.42 6.66
N VAL A 36 -0.84 -20.81 5.89
CA VAL A 36 -0.73 -22.17 5.33
C VAL A 36 -0.73 -23.21 6.44
N VAL A 37 0.08 -23.02 7.48
CA VAL A 37 0.15 -23.96 8.62
C VAL A 37 -1.18 -24.03 9.35
N ILE A 38 -1.77 -22.89 9.71
CA ILE A 38 -3.03 -22.81 10.45
C ILE A 38 -4.17 -23.47 9.67
N VAL A 39 -4.32 -23.15 8.38
CA VAL A 39 -5.38 -23.72 7.53
C VAL A 39 -5.16 -25.22 7.33
N THR A 40 -3.91 -25.67 7.18
CA THR A 40 -3.60 -27.10 7.07
C THR A 40 -3.96 -27.85 8.36
N LEU A 41 -3.59 -27.32 9.52
CA LEU A 41 -3.96 -27.94 10.81
C LEU A 41 -5.48 -27.94 11.03
N ALA A 42 -6.16 -26.85 10.70
CA ALA A 42 -7.61 -26.75 10.83
C ALA A 42 -8.36 -27.74 9.92
N THR A 43 -7.92 -27.90 8.66
CA THR A 43 -8.53 -28.84 7.72
C THR A 43 -8.34 -30.29 8.16
N LEU A 44 -7.14 -30.64 8.65
CA LEU A 44 -6.88 -31.96 9.23
C LEU A 44 -7.71 -32.21 10.50
N ALA A 45 -7.87 -31.22 11.36
CA ALA A 45 -8.67 -31.33 12.58
C ALA A 45 -10.17 -31.60 12.30
N ILE A 46 -10.68 -31.17 11.14
CA ILE A 46 -12.06 -31.43 10.69
C ILE A 46 -12.18 -32.79 9.97
N GLY A 47 -11.08 -33.55 9.85
CA GLY A 47 -11.07 -34.91 9.30
C GLY A 47 -10.78 -35.01 7.80
N ALA A 48 -10.37 -33.92 7.15
CA ALA A 48 -9.94 -33.96 5.76
C ALA A 48 -8.66 -34.78 5.59
N ARG A 49 -8.50 -35.45 4.44
CA ARG A 49 -7.27 -36.20 4.15
C ARG A 49 -6.14 -35.21 3.82
N PRO A 50 -4.87 -35.49 4.19
CA PRO A 50 -3.75 -34.61 3.85
C PRO A 50 -3.62 -34.29 2.36
N ALA A 51 -3.94 -35.27 1.50
CA ALA A 51 -3.94 -35.08 0.05
C ALA A 51 -5.01 -34.09 -0.43
N GLU A 52 -6.16 -34.03 0.24
CA GLU A 52 -7.24 -33.08 -0.09
C GLU A 52 -6.86 -31.66 0.30
N ALA A 53 -6.23 -31.47 1.47
CA ALA A 53 -5.70 -30.18 1.89
C ALA A 53 -4.62 -29.66 0.92
N ALA A 54 -3.68 -30.53 0.51
CA ALA A 54 -2.65 -30.17 -0.47
C ALA A 54 -3.24 -29.83 -1.85
N LYS A 55 -4.23 -30.60 -2.31
CA LYS A 55 -4.93 -30.32 -3.56
C LYS A 55 -5.68 -28.99 -3.51
N ALA A 56 -6.42 -28.72 -2.42
CA ALA A 56 -7.16 -27.48 -2.26
C ALA A 56 -6.22 -26.24 -2.23
N PHE A 57 -5.07 -26.35 -1.56
CA PHE A 57 -4.05 -25.30 -1.59
C PHE A 57 -3.51 -25.08 -3.02
N GLY A 58 -3.14 -26.16 -3.71
CA GLY A 58 -2.64 -26.10 -5.09
C GLY A 58 -3.65 -25.47 -6.06
N ASP A 59 -4.91 -25.89 -5.99
CA ASP A 59 -6.01 -25.34 -6.80
C ASP A 59 -6.17 -23.82 -6.55
N GLY A 60 -6.08 -23.39 -5.28
CA GLY A 60 -6.12 -21.97 -4.90
C GLY A 60 -4.89 -21.18 -5.34
N PHE A 61 -3.69 -21.77 -5.30
CA PHE A 61 -2.43 -21.10 -5.66
C PHE A 61 -2.46 -20.55 -7.09
N TRP A 62 -3.04 -21.30 -8.04
CA TRP A 62 -3.15 -20.87 -9.43
C TRP A 62 -4.02 -19.62 -9.63
N SER A 63 -4.94 -19.33 -8.70
CA SER A 63 -5.73 -18.08 -8.71
C SER A 63 -4.89 -16.82 -8.45
N LEU A 64 -3.67 -16.97 -7.89
CA LEU A 64 -2.76 -15.85 -7.67
C LEU A 64 -2.19 -15.29 -8.98
N ILE A 65 -2.15 -16.08 -10.06
CA ILE A 65 -1.68 -15.62 -11.37
C ILE A 65 -2.59 -14.53 -11.94
N PRO A 66 -3.91 -14.76 -12.13
CA PRO A 66 -4.79 -13.69 -12.60
C PRO A 66 -4.89 -12.53 -11.60
N PHE A 67 -4.81 -12.79 -10.28
CA PHE A 67 -4.77 -11.73 -9.26
C PHE A 67 -3.54 -10.82 -9.42
N THR A 68 -2.33 -11.40 -9.53
CA THR A 68 -1.10 -10.63 -9.72
C THR A 68 -1.09 -9.88 -11.04
N MET A 69 -1.65 -10.45 -12.10
CA MET A 69 -1.86 -9.76 -13.38
C MET A 69 -2.76 -8.53 -13.22
N GLN A 70 -3.90 -8.68 -12.53
CA GLN A 70 -4.80 -7.55 -12.25
C GLN A 70 -4.09 -6.45 -11.45
N MET A 71 -3.33 -6.82 -10.42
CA MET A 71 -2.56 -5.85 -9.62
C MET A 71 -1.46 -5.17 -10.44
N ALA A 72 -0.77 -5.89 -11.32
CA ALA A 72 0.22 -5.31 -12.23
C ALA A 72 -0.40 -4.26 -13.16
N PHE A 73 -1.56 -4.57 -13.76
CA PHE A 73 -2.29 -3.60 -14.57
C PHE A 73 -2.76 -2.38 -13.77
N VAL A 74 -3.18 -2.56 -12.52
CA VAL A 74 -3.56 -1.43 -11.64
C VAL A 74 -2.36 -0.51 -11.39
N VAL A 75 -1.18 -1.07 -11.13
CA VAL A 75 0.05 -0.28 -10.90
C VAL A 75 0.50 0.43 -12.18
N ILE A 76 0.60 -0.30 -13.28
CA ILE A 76 1.01 0.28 -14.58
C ILE A 76 0.01 1.35 -15.02
N GLY A 77 -1.29 1.07 -14.89
CA GLY A 77 -2.35 2.02 -15.19
C GLY A 77 -2.26 3.28 -14.35
N GLY A 78 -2.03 3.15 -13.04
CA GLY A 78 -1.75 4.28 -12.15
C GLY A 78 -0.57 5.11 -12.66
N TYR A 79 0.57 4.47 -12.94
CA TYR A 79 1.75 5.17 -13.44
C TYR A 79 1.52 5.91 -14.77
N VAL A 80 0.88 5.24 -15.73
CA VAL A 80 0.59 5.81 -17.05
C VAL A 80 -0.36 7.01 -16.92
N VAL A 81 -1.39 6.90 -16.08
CA VAL A 81 -2.34 8.00 -15.82
C VAL A 81 -1.62 9.16 -15.15
N ALA A 82 -0.81 8.92 -14.12
CA ALA A 82 -0.05 9.95 -13.42
C ALA A 82 0.93 10.70 -14.35
N SER A 83 1.55 9.98 -15.28
CA SER A 83 2.53 10.54 -16.24
C SER A 83 1.89 11.17 -17.49
N SER A 84 0.56 11.10 -17.62
CA SER A 84 -0.14 11.57 -18.81
C SER A 84 -0.20 13.11 -18.90
N PRO A 85 -0.19 13.70 -20.11
CA PRO A 85 -0.30 15.16 -20.27
C PRO A 85 -1.52 15.80 -19.56
N PRO A 86 -2.71 15.16 -19.50
CA PRO A 86 -3.83 15.67 -18.72
C PRO A 86 -3.56 15.73 -17.21
N ALA A 87 -2.89 14.73 -16.65
CA ALA A 87 -2.56 14.70 -15.22
C ALA A 87 -1.54 15.78 -14.86
N VAL A 88 -0.49 15.94 -15.66
CA VAL A 88 0.51 17.02 -15.48
C VAL A 88 -0.16 18.39 -15.51
N ARG A 89 -1.04 18.65 -16.49
CA ARG A 89 -1.79 19.92 -16.56
C ARG A 89 -2.68 20.16 -15.35
N LEU A 90 -3.27 19.11 -14.77
CA LEU A 90 -4.07 19.22 -13.56
C LEU A 90 -3.19 19.55 -12.35
N ILE A 91 -2.05 18.89 -12.21
CA ILE A 91 -1.07 19.15 -11.15
C ILE A 91 -0.58 20.60 -11.23
N ASP A 92 -0.22 21.09 -12.42
CA ASP A 92 0.21 22.48 -12.63
C ASP A 92 -0.85 23.48 -12.15
N ARG A 93 -2.13 23.21 -12.45
CA ARG A 93 -3.24 24.06 -11.96
C ARG A 93 -3.40 23.99 -10.45
N LEU A 94 -3.31 22.80 -9.87
CA LEU A 94 -3.42 22.60 -8.43
C LEU A 94 -2.25 23.24 -7.66
N ALA A 95 -1.06 23.32 -8.27
CA ALA A 95 0.12 23.94 -7.70
C ALA A 95 -0.01 25.47 -7.54
N LEU A 96 -0.92 26.12 -8.29
CA LEU A 96 -1.16 27.56 -8.21
C LEU A 96 -2.09 27.98 -7.05
N VAL A 97 -2.74 27.01 -6.39
CA VAL A 97 -3.69 27.26 -5.31
C VAL A 97 -3.03 27.72 -4.00
N PRO A 98 -1.99 27.03 -3.45
CA PRO A 98 -1.39 27.40 -2.17
C PRO A 98 -0.62 28.73 -2.26
N ARG A 99 -0.78 29.58 -1.23
CA ARG A 99 -0.22 30.95 -1.20
C ARG A 99 1.03 31.09 -0.33
N ASN A 100 1.32 30.11 0.51
CA ASN A 100 2.48 30.10 1.41
C ASN A 100 3.00 28.68 1.67
N GLY A 101 4.24 28.54 2.14
CA GLY A 101 4.90 27.24 2.31
C GLY A 101 4.15 26.26 3.22
N ARG A 102 3.53 26.72 4.32
CA ARG A 102 2.76 25.84 5.21
C ARG A 102 1.50 25.31 4.53
N SER A 103 0.78 26.16 3.80
CA SER A 103 -0.40 25.77 3.02
C SER A 103 -0.03 24.84 1.87
N ALA A 104 1.14 25.02 1.25
CA ALA A 104 1.61 24.15 0.18
C ALA A 104 1.84 22.71 0.67
N VAL A 105 2.50 22.54 1.81
CA VAL A 105 2.71 21.20 2.41
C VAL A 105 1.39 20.52 2.74
N ALA A 106 0.46 21.23 3.39
CA ALA A 106 -0.86 20.68 3.72
C ALA A 106 -1.68 20.33 2.47
N TRP A 107 -1.59 21.16 1.43
CA TRP A 107 -2.29 20.97 0.16
C TRP A 107 -1.79 19.75 -0.60
N VAL A 108 -0.46 19.60 -0.72
CA VAL A 108 0.15 18.42 -1.33
C VAL A 108 -0.24 17.16 -0.55
N ALA A 109 -0.11 17.18 0.78
CA ALA A 109 -0.51 16.04 1.62
C ALA A 109 -1.98 15.64 1.40
N LEU A 110 -2.90 16.61 1.35
CA LEU A 110 -4.32 16.36 1.10
C LEU A 110 -4.55 15.72 -0.28
N ILE A 111 -3.99 16.31 -1.34
CA ILE A 111 -4.15 15.79 -2.70
C ILE A 111 -3.55 14.40 -2.83
N SER A 112 -2.36 14.16 -2.28
CA SER A 112 -1.72 12.84 -2.28
C SER A 112 -2.58 11.81 -1.56
N MET A 113 -3.14 12.13 -0.38
CA MET A 113 -4.06 11.22 0.33
C MET A 113 -5.34 10.93 -0.47
N LEU A 114 -5.92 11.94 -1.12
CA LEU A 114 -7.12 11.75 -1.96
C LEU A 114 -6.81 10.90 -3.21
N ALA A 115 -5.68 11.16 -3.87
CA ALA A 115 -5.22 10.36 -5.00
C ALA A 115 -4.99 8.90 -4.58
N SER A 116 -4.39 8.68 -3.40
CA SER A 116 -4.21 7.34 -2.81
C SER A 116 -5.51 6.60 -2.61
N LEU A 117 -6.57 7.30 -2.18
CA LEU A 117 -7.87 6.69 -1.92
C LEU A 117 -8.57 6.25 -3.21
N LEU A 118 -8.39 6.99 -4.31
CA LEU A 118 -8.97 6.66 -5.61
C LEU A 118 -8.22 5.52 -6.30
N ASN A 119 -6.89 5.54 -6.22
CA ASN A 119 -6.04 4.50 -6.75
C ASN A 119 -4.73 4.47 -5.97
N TRP A 120 -4.51 3.37 -5.25
CA TRP A 120 -3.26 3.18 -4.52
C TRP A 120 -2.02 3.16 -5.46
N GLY A 121 -2.17 2.77 -6.73
CA GLY A 121 -1.11 2.84 -7.73
C GLY A 121 -0.71 4.27 -8.14
N LEU A 122 -1.66 5.22 -8.17
CA LEU A 122 -1.39 6.64 -8.42
C LEU A 122 -0.56 7.25 -7.29
N SER A 123 -0.76 6.79 -6.05
CA SER A 123 0.00 7.28 -4.89
C SER A 123 1.45 6.78 -4.83
N LEU A 124 1.81 5.75 -5.58
CA LEU A 124 3.19 5.26 -5.64
C LEU A 124 4.09 6.14 -6.52
N VAL A 125 3.50 7.10 -7.24
CA VAL A 125 4.16 8.08 -8.12
C VAL A 125 4.19 9.43 -7.43
#